data_AF-A0A0T6B9T7-F1
#
_entry.id   AF-A0A0T6B9T7-F1
#
_cell.length_a   1.000
_cell.length_b   1.000
_cell.length_c   1.000
_cell.angle_alpha   90.00
_cell.angle_beta   90.00
_cell.angle_gamma   90.00
#
_symmetry.space_group_name_H-M   'P 1'
#
loop_
_entity.id
_entity.type
_entity.pdbx_description
1 polymer ?
#
loop_
_entity_poly.entity_id
_entity_poly.type
_entity_poly.pdbx_seq_one_letter_code
_entity_poly.pdbx_strand_id
1 'polypeptide(L)'
;ILYDFIEYFEKDGPSYLQREKYHDIINTIFRNMSTLERDAIVFQYTDWEHANDGYLNQKMIGDVVGDYFFICPTNLFAQIAAERGMKVYYYFFTHRTSTSLWGEWMGVMHGDEIEYVFGHPLNMSLQYNSRERELSLKMMQVFARFA
;
A
#
# COMPACT_ATOMS: atom_id res chain seq x y z
N ILE A 1 -3.10 -7.76 6.89
CA ILE A 1 -3.37 -6.69 7.88
C ILE A 1 -4.84 -6.67 8.28
N LEU A 2 -5.77 -6.14 7.46
CA LEU A 2 -7.18 -5.99 7.86
C LEU A 2 -7.78 -7.29 8.42
N TYR A 3 -7.62 -8.40 7.69
CA TYR A 3 -8.15 -9.70 8.09
C TYR A 3 -7.46 -10.31 9.30
N ASP A 4 -6.17 -10.02 9.49
CA ASP A 4 -5.38 -10.54 10.62
C ASP A 4 -5.65 -9.76 11.91
N PHE A 5 -6.20 -8.55 11.79
CA PHE A 5 -6.43 -7.59 12.88
C PHE A 5 -7.85 -7.01 12.82
N ILE A 6 -8.83 -7.84 12.48
CA ILE A 6 -10.24 -7.41 12.29
C ILE A 6 -10.87 -6.84 13.56
N GLU A 7 -10.31 -7.14 14.74
CA GLU A 7 -10.71 -6.54 16.01
C GLU A 7 -10.25 -5.08 16.17
N TYR A 8 -9.28 -4.63 15.37
CA TYR A 8 -8.68 -3.30 15.45
C TYR A 8 -9.00 -2.41 14.25
N PHE A 9 -9.37 -2.99 13.11
CA PHE A 9 -9.58 -2.27 11.87
C PHE A 9 -10.95 -2.56 11.27
N GLU A 10 -11.66 -1.49 10.94
CA GLU A 10 -12.93 -1.54 10.23
C GLU A 10 -12.71 -1.46 8.72
N LYS A 11 -13.56 -2.16 7.96
CA LYS A 11 -13.49 -2.16 6.51
C LYS A 11 -13.82 -0.77 5.93
N ASP A 12 -14.91 -0.18 6.41
CA ASP A 12 -15.57 0.93 5.71
C ASP A 12 -15.08 2.30 6.20
N GLY A 13 -14.54 2.39 7.42
CA GLY A 13 -14.10 3.63 8.04
C GLY A 13 -12.74 3.51 8.75
N PRO A 14 -12.05 4.64 8.98
CA PRO A 14 -10.81 4.65 9.74
C PRO A 14 -11.09 4.22 11.19
N SER A 15 -10.11 3.58 11.81
CA SER A 15 -10.21 3.08 13.18
C SER A 15 -9.18 3.81 14.04
N TYR A 16 -9.64 4.37 15.17
CA TYR A 16 -8.75 5.05 16.10
C TYR A 16 -7.86 4.03 16.82
N LEU A 17 -6.61 3.90 16.39
CA LEU A 17 -5.68 2.91 16.93
C LEU A 17 -4.89 3.48 18.12
N GLN A 18 -5.23 3.04 19.32
CA GLN A 18 -4.51 3.41 20.55
C GLN A 18 -3.02 3.06 20.45
N ARG A 19 -2.18 3.85 21.13
CA ARG A 19 -0.73 3.72 21.01
C ARG A 19 -0.23 2.36 21.48
N GLU A 20 -0.80 1.82 22.54
CA GLU A 20 -0.49 0.48 23.06
C GLU A 20 -0.81 -0.60 22.03
N LYS A 21 -1.94 -0.46 21.32
CA LYS A 21 -2.35 -1.38 20.25
C LYS A 21 -1.47 -1.30 19.02
N TYR A 22 -0.97 -0.12 18.69
CA TYR A 22 0.07 0.04 17.66
C TYR A 22 1.31 -0.81 17.99
N HIS A 23 1.81 -0.74 19.23
CA HIS A 23 2.95 -1.57 19.67
C HIS A 23 2.65 -3.06 19.64
N ASP A 24 1.46 -3.47 20.13
CA ASP A 24 1.02 -4.87 20.09
C ASP A 24 1.05 -5.41 18.64
N ILE A 25 0.49 -4.66 17.70
CA ILE A 25 0.44 -5.04 16.28
C ILE A 25 1.85 -5.15 15.68
N ILE A 26 2.73 -4.18 15.90
CA ILE A 26 4.13 -4.25 15.42
C ILE A 26 4.82 -5.50 16.00
N ASN A 27 4.64 -5.77 17.29
CA ASN A 27 5.22 -6.93 17.95
C ASN A 27 4.68 -8.25 17.40
N THR A 28 3.42 -8.30 16.98
CA THR A 28 2.82 -9.48 16.34
C THR A 28 3.34 -9.68 14.92
N ILE A 29 3.34 -8.63 14.09
CA ILE A 29 3.78 -8.69 12.68
C ILE A 29 5.25 -9.09 12.60
N PHE A 30 6.08 -8.46 13.42
CA PHE A 30 7.54 -8.62 13.40
C PHE A 30 8.04 -9.52 14.53
N ARG A 31 7.23 -10.48 14.99
CA ARG A 31 7.53 -11.37 16.14
C ARG A 31 8.87 -12.13 16.07
N ASN A 32 9.40 -12.31 14.86
CA ASN A 32 10.66 -13.02 14.62
C ASN A 32 11.89 -12.09 14.67
N MET A 33 11.69 -10.78 14.80
CA MET A 33 12.76 -9.79 14.96
C MET A 33 13.11 -9.60 16.43
N SER A 34 14.33 -9.15 16.69
CA SER A 34 14.78 -8.76 18.02
C SER A 34 13.95 -7.58 18.57
N THR A 35 14.01 -7.37 19.88
CA THR A 35 13.39 -6.19 20.50
C THR A 35 13.99 -4.89 19.95
N LEU A 36 15.31 -4.84 19.73
CA LEU A 36 15.97 -3.67 19.17
C LEU A 36 15.46 -3.31 17.77
N GLU A 37 15.29 -4.31 16.90
CA GLU A 37 14.74 -4.10 15.55
C GLU A 37 13.29 -3.62 15.60
N ARG A 38 12.46 -4.20 16.48
CA ARG A 38 11.06 -3.76 16.66
C ARG A 38 10.97 -2.35 17.22
N ASP A 39 11.82 -1.99 18.18
CA ASP A 39 11.90 -0.63 18.73
C ASP A 39 12.35 0.37 17.66
N ALA A 40 13.29 -0.02 16.78
CA ALA A 40 13.70 0.80 15.65
C ALA A 40 12.58 0.98 14.62
N ILE A 41 11.78 -0.07 14.35
CA ILE A 41 10.58 0.02 13.49
C ILE A 41 9.58 1.01 14.09
N VAL A 42 9.24 0.85 15.37
CA VAL A 42 8.35 1.78 16.08
C VAL A 42 8.89 3.20 15.97
N PHE A 43 10.19 3.40 16.20
CA PHE A 43 10.79 4.73 16.14
C PHE A 43 10.68 5.36 14.75
N GLN A 44 10.95 4.59 13.69
CA GLN A 44 10.90 5.05 12.31
C GLN A 44 9.48 5.38 11.83
N TYR A 45 8.48 4.60 12.26
CA TYR A 45 7.08 4.72 11.83
C TYR A 45 6.21 5.35 12.92
N THR A 46 6.76 6.29 13.68
CA THR A 46 6.00 7.15 14.59
C THR A 46 6.06 8.58 14.09
N ASP A 47 4.90 9.18 13.87
CA ASP A 47 4.81 10.64 13.75
C ASP A 47 5.07 11.25 15.13
N TRP A 48 6.29 11.74 15.36
CA TRP A 48 6.70 12.25 16.66
C TRP A 48 6.05 13.58 17.04
N GLU A 49 5.48 14.31 16.08
CA GLU A 49 4.69 15.50 16.37
C GLU A 49 3.30 15.13 16.90
N HIS A 50 2.78 13.96 16.48
CA HIS A 50 1.43 13.49 16.78
C HIS A 50 1.38 12.04 17.27
N ALA A 51 2.32 11.64 18.13
CA ALA A 51 2.54 10.22 18.47
C ALA A 51 1.33 9.48 19.09
N ASN A 52 0.37 10.23 19.64
CA ASN A 52 -0.85 9.68 20.25
C ASN A 52 -2.08 9.79 19.34
N ASP A 53 -1.95 10.30 18.12
CA ASP A 53 -3.04 10.31 17.14
C ASP A 53 -3.28 8.89 16.62
N GLY A 54 -4.45 8.34 16.95
CA GLY A 54 -4.79 6.98 16.60
C GLY A 54 -4.99 6.73 15.10
N TYR A 55 -5.38 7.75 14.33
CA TYR A 55 -5.52 7.62 12.88
C TYR A 55 -4.16 7.63 12.20
N LEU A 56 -3.21 8.42 12.71
CA LEU A 56 -1.83 8.36 12.23
C LEU A 56 -1.17 7.03 12.62
N ASN A 57 -1.42 6.50 13.82
CA ASN A 57 -0.96 5.16 14.19
C ASN A 57 -1.53 4.08 13.23
N GLN A 58 -2.82 4.14 12.87
CA GLN A 58 -3.41 3.24 11.87
C GLN A 58 -2.69 3.34 10.53
N LYS A 59 -2.47 4.57 10.05
CA LYS A 59 -1.73 4.82 8.79
C LYS A 59 -0.31 4.25 8.83
N MET A 60 0.41 4.45 9.93
CA MET A 60 1.80 3.99 10.07
C MET A 60 1.92 2.45 10.07
N ILE A 61 0.92 1.73 10.59
CA ILE A 61 0.84 0.26 10.43
C ILE A 61 0.70 -0.12 8.94
N GLY A 62 -0.12 0.62 8.19
CA GLY A 62 -0.25 0.42 6.74
C GLY A 62 1.08 0.64 6.02
N ASP A 63 1.74 1.76 6.31
CA ASP A 63 3.01 2.16 5.68
C ASP A 63 4.12 1.14 5.97
N VAL A 64 4.35 0.76 7.24
CA VAL A 64 5.43 -0.20 7.58
C VAL A 64 5.24 -1.56 6.93
N VAL A 65 3.99 -2.05 6.82
CA VAL A 65 3.72 -3.33 6.17
C VAL A 65 3.89 -3.21 4.65
N GLY A 66 3.40 -2.12 4.05
CA GLY A 66 3.58 -1.86 2.62
C GLY A 66 5.06 -1.76 2.24
N ASP A 67 5.83 -1.01 3.02
CA ASP A 67 7.26 -0.80 2.82
C ASP A 67 8.05 -2.10 3.01
N TYR A 68 7.84 -2.81 4.12
CA TYR A 68 8.62 -4.00 4.43
C TYR A 68 8.34 -5.17 3.50
N PHE A 69 7.07 -5.44 3.16
CA PHE A 69 6.71 -6.63 2.40
C PHE A 69 6.67 -6.43 0.89
N PHE A 70 6.54 -5.19 0.39
CA PHE A 70 6.33 -4.95 -1.04
C PHE A 70 7.28 -3.88 -1.61
N ILE A 71 7.23 -2.64 -1.10
CA ILE A 71 7.89 -1.50 -1.76
C ILE A 71 9.41 -1.60 -1.66
N CYS A 72 9.97 -1.75 -0.47
CA CYS A 72 11.43 -1.79 -0.27
C CYS A 72 12.07 -3.02 -0.94
N PRO A 73 11.51 -4.25 -0.84
CA PRO A 73 12.03 -5.40 -1.60
C PRO A 73 12.01 -5.20 -3.12
N THR A 74 10.95 -4.58 -3.66
CA THR A 74 10.85 -4.30 -5.11
C THR A 74 11.87 -3.25 -5.54
N ASN A 75 12.07 -2.19 -4.74
CA ASN A 75 13.13 -1.20 -4.95
C ASN A 75 14.52 -1.84 -4.96
N LEU A 76 14.82 -2.70 -3.97
CA LEU A 76 16.10 -3.41 -3.90
C LEU A 76 16.34 -4.29 -5.13
N PHE A 77 15.32 -5.05 -5.55
CA PHE A 77 15.40 -5.86 -6.75
C PHE A 77 15.67 -5.00 -8.00
N ALA A 78 14.93 -3.91 -8.17
CA ALA A 78 15.09 -2.98 -9.29
C ALA A 78 16.49 -2.37 -9.33
N GLN A 79 17.04 -1.97 -8.18
CA GLN A 79 18.40 -1.45 -8.05
C GLN A 79 19.44 -2.51 -8.46
N ILE A 80 19.37 -3.72 -7.89
CA ILE A 80 20.29 -4.81 -8.22
C ILE A 80 20.23 -5.18 -9.72
N ALA A 81 19.03 -5.21 -10.31
CA ALA A 81 18.86 -5.48 -11.74
C ALA A 81 19.52 -4.40 -12.61
N ALA A 82 19.32 -3.12 -12.26
CA ALA A 82 19.91 -1.99 -12.96
C ALA A 82 21.45 -1.98 -12.85
N GLU A 83 22.00 -2.24 -11.66
CA GLU A 83 23.45 -2.34 -11.42
C GLU A 83 24.11 -3.47 -12.24
N ARG A 84 23.35 -4.52 -12.57
CA ARG A 84 23.77 -5.62 -13.45
C ARG A 84 23.60 -5.32 -14.95
N GLY A 85 23.27 -4.07 -15.31
CA GLY A 85 23.17 -3.61 -16.69
C GLY A 85 21.82 -3.88 -17.35
N MET A 86 20.80 -4.32 -16.59
CA MET A 86 19.45 -4.46 -17.14
C MET A 86 18.80 -3.07 -17.31
N LYS A 87 18.01 -2.91 -18.38
CA LYS A 87 17.17 -1.73 -18.54
C LYS A 87 15.91 -1.87 -17.69
N VAL A 88 15.89 -1.20 -16.55
CA VAL A 88 14.78 -1.27 -15.58
C VAL A 88 13.82 -0.10 -15.77
N TYR A 89 12.53 -0.39 -15.71
CA TYR A 89 11.45 0.58 -15.64
C TYR A 89 10.67 0.35 -14.35
N TYR A 90 10.38 1.42 -13.62
CA TYR A 90 9.69 1.37 -12.33
C TYR A 90 8.47 2.30 -12.37
N TYR A 91 7.36 1.89 -11.76
CA TYR A 91 6.18 2.73 -11.62
C TYR A 91 5.66 2.70 -10.18
N PHE A 92 4.96 3.77 -9.80
CA PHE A 92 4.24 3.87 -8.55
C PHE A 92 2.79 4.24 -8.86
N PHE A 93 1.87 3.31 -8.58
CA PHE A 93 0.45 3.49 -8.88
C PHE A 93 -0.27 4.15 -7.69
N THR A 94 -0.85 5.32 -7.94
CA THR A 94 -1.41 6.18 -6.87
C THR A 94 -2.86 6.57 -7.12
N HIS A 95 -3.54 5.90 -8.05
CA HIS A 95 -4.93 6.20 -8.36
C HIS A 95 -5.86 5.30 -7.55
N ARG A 96 -6.74 5.91 -6.75
CA ARG A 96 -7.80 5.18 -6.03
C ARG A 96 -9.05 5.15 -6.89
N THR A 97 -9.53 3.94 -7.22
CA THR A 97 -10.73 3.75 -8.03
C THR A 97 -11.96 4.39 -7.36
N SER A 98 -12.67 5.20 -8.13
CA SER A 98 -13.82 5.99 -7.66
C SER A 98 -14.99 5.15 -7.16
N THR A 99 -15.06 3.89 -7.58
CA THR A 99 -16.04 2.89 -7.14
C THR A 99 -15.47 1.84 -6.18
N SER A 100 -14.29 2.10 -5.59
CA SER A 100 -13.72 1.18 -4.60
C SER A 100 -14.70 0.92 -3.45
N LEU A 101 -14.86 -0.35 -3.08
CA LEU A 101 -15.74 -0.80 -1.98
C LEU A 101 -15.07 -0.75 -0.60
N TRP A 102 -13.81 -0.36 -0.53
CA TRP A 102 -13.01 -0.25 0.70
C TRP A 102 -13.09 1.15 1.28
N GLY A 103 -12.95 1.31 2.60
CA GLY A 103 -12.91 2.63 3.23
C GLY A 103 -11.80 3.52 2.68
N GLU A 104 -12.03 4.84 2.62
CA GLU A 104 -11.06 5.79 2.07
C GLU A 104 -9.70 5.76 2.80
N TRP A 105 -9.71 5.40 4.08
CA TRP A 105 -8.51 5.28 4.91
C TRP A 105 -7.49 4.25 4.38
N MET A 106 -7.94 3.24 3.64
CA MET A 106 -7.07 2.22 3.05
C MET A 106 -6.31 2.74 1.81
N GLY A 107 -6.72 3.90 1.26
CA GLY A 107 -6.06 4.51 0.12
C GLY A 107 -6.13 3.66 -1.15
N VAL A 108 -4.98 3.46 -1.78
CA VAL A 108 -4.81 2.63 -2.98
C VAL A 108 -4.32 1.27 -2.53
N MET A 109 -5.17 0.25 -2.65
CA MET A 109 -4.86 -1.06 -2.11
C MET A 109 -3.99 -1.88 -3.05
N HIS A 110 -3.30 -2.86 -2.47
CA HIS A 110 -2.62 -3.90 -3.22
C HIS A 110 -3.58 -4.58 -4.21
N GLY A 111 -3.25 -4.55 -5.50
CA GLY A 111 -4.02 -5.16 -6.57
C GLY A 111 -5.01 -4.21 -7.26
N ASP A 112 -5.22 -2.99 -6.75
CA ASP A 112 -6.09 -1.99 -7.38
C ASP A 112 -5.63 -1.63 -8.81
N GLU A 113 -4.34 -1.78 -9.12
CA GLU A 113 -3.79 -1.47 -10.44
C GLU A 113 -4.14 -2.52 -11.50
N ILE A 114 -4.46 -3.76 -11.09
CA ILE A 114 -4.67 -4.89 -11.99
C ILE A 114 -5.79 -4.61 -12.99
N GLU A 115 -6.90 -4.02 -12.51
CA GLU A 115 -8.05 -3.71 -13.37
C GLU A 115 -7.68 -2.73 -14.51
N TYR A 116 -6.76 -1.80 -14.24
CA TYR A 116 -6.28 -0.82 -15.22
C TYR A 116 -5.32 -1.44 -16.23
N VAL A 117 -4.44 -2.34 -15.78
CA VAL A 117 -3.52 -3.09 -16.66
C VAL A 117 -4.30 -3.94 -17.68
N PHE A 118 -5.40 -4.55 -17.25
CA PHE A 118 -6.22 -5.44 -18.09
C PHE A 118 -7.34 -4.74 -18.86
N GLY A 119 -7.49 -3.42 -18.76
CA GLY A 119 -8.49 -2.69 -19.54
C GLY A 119 -9.91 -2.74 -18.98
N HIS A 120 -10.11 -3.16 -17.73
CA HIS A 120 -11.43 -3.30 -17.13
C HIS A 120 -12.21 -1.96 -17.10
N PRO A 121 -11.57 -0.79 -16.83
CA PRO A 121 -12.22 0.51 -16.99
C PRO A 121 -12.75 0.80 -18.40
N LEU A 122 -12.26 0.15 -19.46
CA LEU A 122 -12.75 0.38 -20.83
C LEU A 122 -14.11 -0.30 -21.10
N ASN A 123 -14.57 -1.17 -20.20
CA ASN A 123 -15.91 -1.73 -20.30
C ASN A 123 -16.96 -0.64 -19.99
N MET A 124 -17.75 -0.27 -21.01
CA MET A 124 -18.77 0.78 -20.90
C MET A 124 -20.00 0.36 -20.07
N SER A 125 -20.16 -0.93 -19.78
CA SER A 125 -21.20 -1.43 -18.86
C SER A 125 -20.85 -1.22 -17.39
N LEU A 126 -19.60 -0.85 -17.07
CA LEU A 126 -19.12 -0.61 -15.72
C LEU A 126 -18.98 0.87 -15.42
N GLN A 127 -19.10 1.20 -14.14
CA GLN A 127 -19.00 2.58 -13.65
C GLN A 127 -17.52 2.94 -13.40
N TYR A 128 -16.94 3.66 -14.36
CA TYR A 128 -15.66 4.34 -14.23
C TYR A 128 -15.76 5.72 -14.85
N ASN A 129 -15.06 6.69 -14.25
CA ASN A 129 -15.00 8.05 -14.77
C ASN A 129 -14.06 8.17 -15.98
N SER A 130 -14.11 9.29 -16.71
CA SER A 130 -13.32 9.47 -17.94
C SER A 130 -11.80 9.40 -17.69
N ARG A 131 -11.31 9.89 -16.54
CA ARG A 131 -9.89 9.84 -16.19
C ARG A 131 -9.40 8.43 -15.93
N GLU A 132 -10.24 7.58 -15.33
CA GLU A 132 -9.95 6.16 -15.10
C GLU A 132 -9.84 5.37 -16.40
N ARG A 133 -10.73 5.68 -17.36
CA ARG A 133 -10.68 5.08 -18.70
C ARG A 133 -9.42 5.49 -19.44
N GLU A 134 -9.06 6.76 -19.37
CA GLU A 134 -7.80 7.28 -19.94
C GLU A 134 -6.58 6.63 -19.29
N LEU A 135 -6.57 6.52 -17.95
CA LEU A 135 -5.49 5.89 -17.20
C LEU A 135 -5.30 4.43 -17.60
N SER A 136 -6.40 3.66 -17.72
CA SER A 136 -6.34 2.26 -18.16
C SER A 136 -5.80 2.14 -19.58
N LEU A 137 -6.27 2.96 -20.51
CA LEU A 137 -5.76 2.98 -21.87
C LEU A 137 -4.25 3.27 -21.90
N LYS A 138 -3.79 4.23 -21.10
CA LYS A 138 -2.37 4.56 -20.97
C LYS A 138 -1.56 3.40 -20.39
N MET A 139 -2.05 2.74 -19.35
CA MET A 139 -1.37 1.59 -18.74
C MET A 139 -1.28 0.42 -19.72
N MET A 140 -2.37 0.05 -20.39
CA MET A 140 -2.36 -0.98 -21.44
C MET A 140 -1.33 -0.66 -22.53
N GLN A 141 -1.24 0.59 -22.98
CA GLN A 141 -0.24 1.01 -23.97
C GLN A 141 1.19 0.89 -23.46
N VAL A 142 1.46 1.26 -22.20
CA VAL A 142 2.79 1.12 -21.59
C VAL A 142 3.19 -0.36 -21.52
N PHE A 143 2.30 -1.22 -21.03
CA PHE A 143 2.56 -2.67 -20.92
C PHE A 143 2.71 -3.34 -22.29
N ALA A 144 1.86 -3.01 -23.26
CA ALA A 144 1.94 -3.56 -24.62
C ALA A 144 3.19 -3.09 -25.39
N ARG A 145 3.75 -1.92 -25.07
CA ARG A 145 5.01 -1.45 -25.66
C ARG A 145 6.25 -2.03 -24.97
N PHE A 146 6.11 -2.48 -23.73
CA PHE A 146 7.18 -3.12 -22.99
C PHE A 146 7.37 -4.60 -23.38
N ALA A 147 6.26 -5.31 -23.63
CA ALA A 147 6.24 -6.69 -24.10
C ALA A 147 6.83 -6.85 -25.51
#